data_AF-D9UF96-F1
#
_entry.id   AF-D9UF96-F1
#
_cell.length_a   1.000
_cell.length_b   1.000
_cell.length_c   1.000
_cell.angle_alpha   90.00
_cell.angle_beta   90.00
_cell.angle_gamma   90.00
#
_symmetry.space_group_name_H-M   'P 1'
#
loop_
_entity.id
_entity.type
_entity.pdbx_description
1 polymer ?
#
loop_
_entity_poly.entity_id
_entity_poly.type
_entity_poly.pdbx_seq_one_letter_code
_entity_poly.pdbx_strand_id
1 'polypeptide(L)'
;MARTGRPKAELVLSDEERAALEGWVRRRSTPQAWALRCRIILASASGASNKDVAAQLGATPHAVGRWRKRFVEHRIAGLGDMPRPGGPRTVTDEQVAAVVKRTLESAPKSATHWSTRAMAREMGLSQSTVSRIWRAFGLQPHRTETFKLSTDPYFIDKVHDVVGLYLDPPERALVFCVDEKSQIQALDRSQPVLPMMPGVPQRITHDYVRAGTTGLDPESWTRVMRLVPA
;
A
#
# COMPACT_ATOMS: atom_id res chain seq x y z
N MET A 1 -46.79 38.92 -19.69
CA MET A 1 -46.20 37.61 -20.02
C MET A 1 -45.99 36.81 -18.75
N ALA A 2 -46.69 35.67 -18.60
CA ALA A 2 -46.63 34.85 -17.40
C ALA A 2 -45.24 34.21 -17.24
N ARG A 3 -44.58 34.43 -16.10
CA ARG A 3 -43.31 33.78 -15.76
C ARG A 3 -43.60 32.31 -15.40
N THR A 4 -43.59 31.42 -16.38
CA THR A 4 -43.70 29.98 -16.15
C THR A 4 -42.38 29.43 -15.59
N GLY A 5 -42.30 29.32 -14.26
CA GLY A 5 -41.19 28.66 -13.58
C GLY A 5 -41.21 28.87 -12.07
N ARG A 6 -40.70 27.87 -11.31
CA ARG A 6 -40.50 27.95 -9.86
C ARG A 6 -39.73 29.24 -9.50
N PRO A 7 -40.12 29.98 -8.44
CA PRO A 7 -39.41 31.18 -8.02
C PRO A 7 -37.93 30.90 -7.87
N LYS A 8 -37.09 31.69 -8.53
CA LYS A 8 -35.64 31.58 -8.41
C LYS A 8 -35.23 32.27 -7.12
N ALA A 9 -34.42 31.61 -6.30
CA ALA A 9 -33.72 32.31 -5.23
C ALA A 9 -32.86 33.41 -5.86
N GLU A 10 -32.95 34.61 -5.29
CA GLU A 10 -32.20 35.77 -5.74
C GLU A 10 -30.71 35.52 -5.54
N LEU A 11 -29.91 35.83 -6.55
CA LEU A 11 -28.46 35.68 -6.51
C LEU A 11 -27.85 37.06 -6.63
N VAL A 12 -27.56 37.67 -5.48
CA VAL A 12 -26.86 38.95 -5.36
C VAL A 12 -25.42 38.68 -4.95
N LEU A 13 -24.47 39.28 -5.67
CA LEU A 13 -23.04 39.23 -5.39
C LEU A 13 -22.64 40.49 -4.63
N SER A 14 -21.81 40.35 -3.60
CA SER A 14 -21.05 41.49 -3.07
C SER A 14 -19.96 41.90 -4.06
N ASP A 15 -19.44 43.11 -3.90
CA ASP A 15 -18.32 43.59 -4.73
C ASP A 15 -17.07 42.73 -4.55
N GLU A 16 -16.81 42.28 -3.31
CA GLU A 16 -15.70 41.37 -2.99
C GLU A 16 -15.85 40.02 -3.72
N GLU A 17 -17.05 39.44 -3.72
CA GLU A 17 -17.29 38.17 -4.38
C GLU A 17 -17.22 38.30 -5.90
N ARG A 18 -17.75 39.39 -6.45
CA ARG A 18 -17.63 39.70 -7.87
C ARG A 18 -16.17 39.80 -8.28
N ALA A 19 -15.37 40.58 -7.54
CA ALA A 19 -13.94 40.73 -7.80
C ALA A 19 -13.19 39.39 -7.70
N ALA A 20 -13.51 38.56 -6.71
CA ALA A 20 -12.91 37.23 -6.55
C ALA A 20 -13.24 36.30 -7.72
N LEU A 21 -14.52 36.21 -8.11
CA LEU A 21 -14.98 35.39 -9.23
C LEU A 21 -14.36 35.82 -10.55
N GLU A 22 -14.33 37.13 -10.83
CA GLU A 22 -13.69 37.68 -12.03
C GLU A 22 -12.17 37.41 -12.03
N GLY A 23 -11.51 37.55 -10.88
CA GLY A 23 -10.10 37.23 -10.69
C GLY A 23 -9.79 35.77 -11.04
N TRP A 24 -10.61 34.81 -10.59
CA TRP A 24 -10.42 33.39 -10.93
C TRP A 24 -10.69 33.08 -12.39
N VAL A 25 -11.66 33.73 -13.03
CA VAL A 25 -11.94 33.53 -14.47
C VAL A 25 -10.78 34.04 -15.33
N ARG A 26 -10.13 35.14 -14.94
CA ARG A 26 -9.00 35.72 -15.69
C ARG A 26 -7.67 35.01 -15.44
N ARG A 27 -7.51 34.35 -14.29
CA ARG A 27 -6.26 33.69 -13.91
C ARG A 27 -6.00 32.45 -14.77
N ARG A 28 -4.82 32.41 -15.41
CA ARG A 28 -4.41 31.31 -16.32
C ARG A 28 -4.26 29.94 -15.65
N SER A 29 -3.99 29.89 -14.35
CA SER A 29 -3.78 28.64 -13.59
C SER A 29 -5.06 28.09 -12.94
N THR A 30 -6.22 28.74 -13.13
CA THR A 30 -7.47 28.28 -12.53
C THR A 30 -7.95 27.00 -13.23
N PRO A 31 -8.28 25.92 -12.49
CA PRO A 31 -8.87 24.72 -13.07
C PRO A 31 -10.11 25.06 -13.90
N GLN A 32 -10.22 24.51 -15.10
CA GLN A 32 -11.31 24.84 -16.04
C GLN A 32 -12.70 24.63 -15.43
N ALA A 33 -12.87 23.59 -14.61
CA ALA A 33 -14.11 23.32 -13.90
C ALA A 33 -14.46 24.44 -12.89
N TRP A 34 -13.47 24.98 -12.18
CA TRP A 34 -13.66 26.11 -11.26
C TRP A 34 -14.01 27.39 -12.03
N ALA A 35 -13.28 27.69 -13.10
CA ALA A 35 -13.56 28.83 -13.96
C ALA A 35 -14.96 28.78 -14.59
N LEU A 36 -15.43 27.58 -14.97
CA LEU A 36 -16.80 27.37 -15.46
C LEU A 36 -17.84 27.68 -14.36
N ARG A 37 -17.62 27.18 -13.13
CA ARG A 37 -18.49 27.47 -11.98
C ARG A 37 -18.56 28.98 -11.72
N CYS A 38 -17.43 29.68 -11.76
CA CYS A 38 -17.38 31.13 -11.59
C CYS A 38 -18.15 31.87 -12.69
N ARG A 39 -17.96 31.51 -13.97
CA ARG A 39 -18.71 32.08 -15.10
C ARG A 39 -20.21 31.88 -14.97
N ILE A 40 -20.65 30.70 -14.51
CA ILE A 40 -22.06 30.41 -14.25
C ILE A 40 -22.65 31.39 -13.22
N ILE A 41 -21.94 31.65 -12.12
CA ILE A 41 -22.40 32.56 -11.07
C ILE A 41 -22.42 34.01 -11.54
N LEU A 42 -21.37 34.48 -12.21
CA LEU A 42 -21.29 35.84 -12.77
C LEU A 42 -22.43 36.11 -13.76
N ALA A 43 -22.67 35.19 -14.70
CA ALA A 43 -23.77 35.30 -15.67
C ALA A 43 -25.16 35.13 -15.01
N SER A 44 -25.23 34.40 -13.90
CA SER A 44 -26.48 34.23 -13.13
C SER A 44 -26.86 35.47 -12.31
N ALA A 45 -25.87 36.27 -11.90
CA ALA A 45 -26.03 37.50 -11.14
C ALA A 45 -26.52 38.67 -12.00
N SER A 46 -26.30 38.63 -13.33
CA SER A 46 -26.82 39.65 -14.26
C SER A 46 -28.30 39.48 -14.63
N GLY A 47 -29.01 38.55 -13.97
CA GLY A 47 -30.45 38.31 -14.18
C GLY A 47 -30.79 37.33 -15.32
N ALA A 48 -29.80 36.77 -16.02
CA ALA A 48 -30.03 35.82 -17.10
C ALA A 48 -30.74 34.54 -16.62
N SER A 49 -31.50 33.89 -17.53
CA SER A 49 -32.16 32.63 -17.19
C SER A 49 -31.17 31.46 -17.18
N ASN A 50 -31.47 30.40 -16.42
CA ASN A 50 -30.60 29.22 -16.39
C ASN A 50 -30.45 28.57 -17.78
N LYS A 51 -31.45 28.72 -18.65
CA LYS A 51 -31.39 28.22 -20.04
C LYS A 51 -30.42 29.05 -20.87
N ASP A 52 -30.47 30.37 -20.74
CA ASP A 52 -29.59 31.27 -21.50
C ASP A 52 -28.14 31.13 -21.04
N VAL A 53 -27.91 31.09 -19.72
CA VAL A 53 -26.58 30.85 -19.14
C VAL A 53 -26.02 29.49 -19.58
N ALA A 54 -26.86 28.45 -19.62
CA ALA A 54 -26.48 27.13 -20.08
C ALA A 54 -26.05 27.14 -21.56
N ALA A 55 -26.85 27.77 -22.42
CA ALA A 55 -26.55 27.90 -23.85
C ALA A 55 -25.26 28.70 -24.10
N GLN A 56 -25.06 29.80 -23.38
CA GLN A 56 -23.87 30.65 -23.52
C GLN A 56 -22.59 29.95 -23.09
N LEU A 57 -22.64 29.11 -22.05
CA LEU A 57 -21.46 28.50 -21.45
C LEU A 57 -21.23 27.03 -21.86
N GLY A 58 -22.09 26.47 -22.72
CA GLY A 58 -22.02 25.06 -23.11
C GLY A 58 -22.29 24.10 -21.94
N ALA A 59 -23.12 24.51 -20.98
CA ALA A 59 -23.48 23.72 -19.80
C ALA A 59 -24.93 23.22 -19.88
N THR A 60 -25.34 22.32 -18.99
CA THR A 60 -26.75 21.92 -18.88
C THR A 60 -27.52 22.86 -17.94
N PRO A 61 -28.80 23.18 -18.19
CA PRO A 61 -29.61 24.01 -17.28
C PRO A 61 -29.68 23.45 -15.85
N HIS A 62 -29.62 22.11 -15.71
CA HIS A 62 -29.54 21.44 -14.41
C HIS A 62 -28.22 21.73 -13.68
N ALA A 63 -27.08 21.71 -14.37
CA ALA A 63 -25.79 22.07 -13.77
C ALA A 63 -25.78 23.54 -13.32
N VAL A 64 -26.32 24.47 -14.13
CA VAL A 64 -26.47 25.88 -13.76
C VAL A 64 -27.32 26.03 -12.50
N GLY A 65 -28.48 25.37 -12.45
CA GLY A 65 -29.35 25.38 -11.27
C GLY A 65 -28.66 24.84 -10.01
N ARG A 66 -27.88 23.76 -10.14
CA ARG A 66 -27.10 23.18 -9.03
C ARG A 66 -26.08 24.16 -8.47
N TRP A 67 -25.29 24.81 -9.33
CA TRP A 67 -24.26 25.75 -8.87
C TRP A 67 -24.85 27.03 -8.29
N ARG A 68 -25.94 27.54 -8.88
CA ARG A 68 -26.69 28.67 -8.29
C ARG A 68 -27.21 28.33 -6.89
N LYS A 69 -27.83 27.16 -6.72
CA LYS A 69 -28.34 26.71 -5.42
C LYS A 69 -27.21 26.64 -4.39
N ARG A 70 -26.10 26.00 -4.74
CA ARG A 70 -24.92 25.91 -3.85
C ARG A 70 -24.33 27.26 -3.50
N PHE A 71 -24.28 28.19 -4.45
CA PHE A 71 -23.79 29.54 -4.19
C PHE A 71 -24.73 30.32 -3.25
N VAL A 72 -26.04 30.16 -3.40
CA VAL A 72 -27.01 30.78 -2.47
C VAL A 72 -26.86 30.22 -1.06
N GLU A 73 -26.64 28.90 -0.93
CA GLU A 73 -26.53 28.22 0.38
C GLU A 73 -25.17 28.42 1.07
N HIS A 74 -24.07 28.45 0.30
CA HIS A 74 -22.71 28.37 0.84
C HIS A 74 -21.73 29.38 0.22
N ARG A 75 -22.23 30.37 -0.54
CA ARG A 75 -21.44 31.40 -1.24
C ARG A 75 -20.30 30.78 -2.06
N ILE A 76 -19.12 31.40 -2.06
CA ILE A 76 -17.93 30.92 -2.79
C ILE A 76 -17.53 29.50 -2.34
N ALA A 77 -17.65 29.17 -1.05
CA ALA A 77 -17.32 27.83 -0.54
C ALA A 77 -18.17 26.73 -1.19
N GLY A 78 -19.42 27.06 -1.58
CA GLY A 78 -20.32 26.17 -2.31
C GLY A 78 -19.87 25.79 -3.73
N LEU A 79 -18.92 26.52 -4.30
CA LEU A 79 -18.33 26.19 -5.61
C LEU A 79 -17.26 25.10 -5.49
N GLY A 80 -16.86 24.74 -4.27
CA GLY A 80 -15.97 23.63 -3.92
C GLY A 80 -16.45 22.25 -4.38
N ASP A 81 -15.51 21.33 -4.47
CA ASP A 81 -15.84 19.91 -4.45
C ASP A 81 -16.27 19.56 -3.02
N MET A 82 -17.55 19.20 -2.86
CA MET A 82 -18.09 18.76 -1.58
C MET A 82 -17.50 17.40 -1.21
N PRO A 83 -17.39 17.08 0.10
CA PRO A 83 -17.01 15.74 0.55
C PRO A 83 -17.92 14.73 -0.16
N ARG A 84 -17.33 13.88 -1.01
CA ARG A 84 -18.06 12.77 -1.61
C ARG A 84 -18.13 11.70 -0.52
N PRO A 85 -19.33 11.30 -0.06
CA PRO A 85 -19.43 10.12 0.78
C PRO A 85 -18.80 8.98 -0.03
N GLY A 86 -17.76 8.36 0.50
CA GLY A 86 -17.20 7.16 -0.11
C GLY A 86 -18.28 6.08 -0.22
N GLY A 87 -18.06 5.08 -1.07
CA GLY A 87 -18.94 3.90 -1.08
C GLY A 87 -19.04 3.30 0.33
N PRO A 88 -20.22 2.80 0.73
CA PRO A 88 -20.41 2.22 2.06
C PRO A 88 -19.40 1.09 2.30
N ARG A 89 -18.81 1.04 3.50
CA ARG A 89 -17.90 -0.05 3.88
C ARG A 89 -18.70 -1.36 3.90
N THR A 90 -18.33 -2.31 3.04
CA THR A 90 -18.95 -3.64 2.97
C THR A 90 -18.29 -4.67 3.91
N VAL A 91 -17.06 -4.39 4.34
CA VAL A 91 -16.27 -5.31 5.18
C VAL A 91 -16.29 -4.78 6.60
N THR A 92 -16.80 -5.59 7.53
CA THR A 92 -16.90 -5.22 8.95
C THR A 92 -15.54 -5.32 9.64
N ASP A 93 -15.38 -4.61 10.76
CA ASP A 93 -14.12 -4.67 11.52
C ASP A 93 -13.91 -6.08 12.13
N GLU A 94 -14.99 -6.82 12.40
CA GLU A 94 -14.93 -8.23 12.81
C GLU A 94 -14.33 -9.13 11.71
N GLN A 95 -14.74 -8.95 10.46
CA GLN A 95 -14.16 -9.68 9.33
C GLN A 95 -12.68 -9.33 9.13
N VAL A 96 -12.30 -8.06 9.34
CA VAL A 96 -10.90 -7.63 9.30
C VAL A 96 -10.10 -8.32 10.40
N ALA A 97 -10.60 -8.31 11.64
CA ALA A 97 -9.94 -8.97 12.77
C ALA A 97 -9.78 -10.47 12.54
N ALA A 98 -10.81 -11.13 11.99
CA ALA A 98 -10.75 -12.55 11.66
C ALA A 98 -9.68 -12.88 10.61
N VAL A 99 -9.55 -12.06 9.56
CA VAL A 99 -8.47 -12.21 8.55
C VAL A 99 -7.10 -12.04 9.20
N VAL A 100 -6.90 -11.01 10.02
CA VAL A 100 -5.62 -10.75 10.70
C VAL A 100 -5.26 -11.92 11.61
N LYS A 101 -6.19 -12.33 12.48
CA LYS A 101 -6.02 -13.45 13.40
C LYS A 101 -5.64 -14.73 12.66
N ARG A 102 -6.41 -15.09 11.63
CA ARG A 102 -6.16 -16.30 10.83
C ARG A 102 -4.81 -16.26 10.11
N THR A 103 -4.38 -15.08 9.68
CA THR A 103 -3.08 -14.90 9.01
C THR A 103 -1.91 -15.12 9.97
N LEU A 104 -2.05 -14.73 11.24
CA LEU A 104 -0.98 -14.79 12.23
C LEU A 104 -0.91 -16.15 12.94
N GLU A 105 -2.04 -16.79 13.18
CA GLU A 105 -2.13 -17.97 14.04
C GLU A 105 -2.12 -19.31 13.28
N SER A 106 -2.25 -19.30 11.96
CA SER A 106 -2.28 -20.54 11.19
C SER A 106 -1.62 -20.44 9.82
N ALA A 107 -1.36 -21.61 9.24
CA ALA A 107 -0.95 -21.79 7.86
C ALA A 107 -1.97 -22.70 7.13
N PRO A 108 -2.09 -22.58 5.80
CA PRO A 108 -2.92 -23.49 5.02
C PRO A 108 -2.37 -24.93 5.06
N LYS A 109 -3.26 -25.93 4.97
CA LYS A 109 -2.88 -27.35 5.09
C LYS A 109 -1.83 -27.82 4.08
N SER A 110 -1.79 -27.23 2.89
CA SER A 110 -0.95 -27.68 1.77
C SER A 110 0.08 -26.64 1.31
N ALA A 111 0.36 -25.62 2.13
CA ALA A 111 1.38 -24.62 1.82
C ALA A 111 2.01 -24.06 3.10
N THR A 112 3.24 -23.55 2.97
CA THR A 112 3.99 -22.99 4.10
C THR A 112 3.42 -21.67 4.61
N HIS A 113 2.68 -20.94 3.78
CA HIS A 113 2.11 -19.64 4.13
C HIS A 113 0.81 -19.38 3.37
N TRP A 114 -0.01 -18.47 3.89
CA TRP A 114 -1.20 -18.00 3.21
C TRP A 114 -0.85 -17.21 1.94
N SER A 115 -1.47 -17.57 0.81
CA SER A 115 -1.58 -16.65 -0.32
C SER A 115 -2.83 -15.80 -0.18
N THR A 116 -2.84 -14.61 -0.80
CA THR A 116 -4.04 -13.75 -0.76
C THR A 116 -5.28 -14.45 -1.33
N ARG A 117 -5.10 -15.36 -2.30
CA ARG A 117 -6.21 -16.12 -2.92
C ARG A 117 -6.70 -17.23 -2.01
N ALA A 118 -5.81 -17.93 -1.32
CA ALA A 118 -6.17 -18.97 -0.36
C ALA A 118 -6.92 -18.38 0.84
N MET A 119 -6.39 -17.28 1.41
CA MET A 119 -7.06 -16.56 2.51
C MET A 119 -8.42 -16.00 2.10
N ALA A 120 -8.54 -15.47 0.88
CA ALA A 120 -9.81 -14.99 0.34
C ALA A 120 -10.86 -16.12 0.25
N ARG A 121 -10.46 -17.30 -0.23
CA ARG A 121 -11.35 -18.48 -0.29
C ARG A 121 -11.75 -18.97 1.10
N GLU A 122 -10.81 -19.02 2.03
CA GLU A 122 -11.04 -19.43 3.42
C GLU A 122 -12.05 -18.49 4.12
N MET A 123 -11.91 -17.19 3.93
CA MET A 123 -12.69 -16.17 4.66
C MET A 123 -13.95 -15.70 3.92
N GLY A 124 -14.21 -16.21 2.70
CA GLY A 124 -15.34 -15.77 1.88
C GLY A 124 -15.24 -14.31 1.40
N LEU A 125 -14.02 -13.78 1.24
CA LEU A 125 -13.77 -12.39 0.85
C LEU A 125 -13.17 -12.31 -0.55
N SER A 126 -13.17 -11.12 -1.15
CA SER A 126 -12.42 -10.90 -2.39
C SER A 126 -10.91 -10.85 -2.12
N GLN A 127 -10.12 -11.30 -3.10
CA GLN A 127 -8.66 -11.23 -3.03
C GLN A 127 -8.15 -9.79 -2.81
N SER A 128 -8.80 -8.80 -3.43
CA SER A 128 -8.43 -7.39 -3.30
C SER A 128 -8.69 -6.84 -1.89
N THR A 129 -9.74 -7.33 -1.21
CA THR A 129 -10.01 -7.01 0.20
C THR A 129 -8.92 -7.56 1.11
N VAL A 130 -8.58 -8.86 0.98
CA VAL A 130 -7.49 -9.47 1.76
C VAL A 130 -6.17 -8.73 1.52
N SER A 131 -5.87 -8.41 0.26
CA SER A 131 -4.64 -7.69 -0.09
C SER A 131 -4.58 -6.27 0.49
N ARG A 132 -5.71 -5.55 0.57
CA ARG A 132 -5.78 -4.26 1.26
C ARG A 132 -5.58 -4.39 2.76
N ILE A 133 -6.23 -5.38 3.39
CA ILE A 133 -6.09 -5.65 4.82
C ILE A 133 -4.63 -5.93 5.14
N TRP A 134 -3.98 -6.86 4.44
CA TRP A 134 -2.58 -7.18 4.69
C TRP A 134 -1.64 -5.97 4.50
N ARG A 135 -1.86 -5.12 3.48
CA ARG A 135 -1.07 -3.89 3.33
C ARG A 135 -1.30 -2.91 4.48
N ALA A 136 -2.54 -2.72 4.92
CA ALA A 136 -2.87 -1.81 6.01
C ALA A 136 -2.24 -2.23 7.34
N PHE A 137 -2.14 -3.54 7.60
CA PHE A 137 -1.55 -4.10 8.82
C PHE A 137 -0.08 -4.56 8.64
N GLY A 138 0.54 -4.29 7.49
CA GLY A 138 1.91 -4.71 7.21
C GLY A 138 2.15 -6.22 7.28
N LEU A 139 1.13 -7.04 6.97
CA LEU A 139 1.21 -8.50 7.06
C LEU A 139 1.99 -9.10 5.88
N GLN A 140 3.07 -9.76 6.26
CA GLN A 140 4.13 -10.41 5.49
C GLN A 140 4.06 -11.91 5.13
N PRO A 141 2.94 -12.65 4.95
CA PRO A 141 2.93 -14.14 5.06
C PRO A 141 4.01 -14.92 4.30
N HIS A 142 4.37 -14.43 3.11
CA HIS A 142 5.33 -15.05 2.21
C HIS A 142 6.80 -14.73 2.54
N ARG A 143 7.04 -13.82 3.50
CA ARG A 143 8.38 -13.41 3.92
C ARG A 143 8.71 -14.03 5.26
N THR A 144 9.88 -14.63 5.29
CA THR A 144 10.53 -15.11 6.50
C THR A 144 11.94 -14.56 6.49
N GLU A 145 12.36 -13.96 7.60
CA GLU A 145 13.73 -13.52 7.80
C GLU A 145 14.50 -14.58 8.58
N THR A 146 15.76 -14.78 8.22
CA THR A 146 16.67 -15.63 8.99
C THR A 146 17.52 -14.77 9.89
N PHE A 147 17.74 -15.24 11.12
CA PHE A 147 18.73 -14.66 12.01
C PHE A 147 19.65 -15.75 12.56
N LYS A 148 20.87 -15.36 12.90
CA LYS A 148 21.86 -16.23 13.52
C LYS A 148 22.57 -15.45 14.62
N LEU A 149 22.48 -15.98 15.83
CA LEU A 149 23.22 -15.54 16.99
C LEU A 149 24.09 -16.72 17.42
N SER A 150 25.41 -16.55 17.36
CA SER A 150 26.33 -17.59 17.84
C SER A 150 26.29 -17.62 19.36
N THR A 151 26.19 -18.82 19.94
CA THR A 151 26.31 -19.06 21.38
C THR A 151 27.75 -19.32 21.80
N ASP A 152 28.70 -19.34 20.86
CA ASP A 152 30.12 -19.55 21.14
C ASP A 152 30.72 -18.34 21.87
N PRO A 153 31.25 -18.52 23.11
CA PRO A 153 31.89 -17.44 23.86
C PRO A 153 33.05 -16.77 23.11
N TYR A 154 33.70 -17.49 22.19
CA TYR A 154 34.83 -16.99 21.38
C TYR A 154 34.43 -16.60 19.96
N PHE A 155 33.13 -16.40 19.69
CA PHE A 155 32.64 -16.14 18.34
C PHE A 155 33.33 -14.94 17.68
N ILE A 156 33.49 -13.83 18.43
CA ILE A 156 34.11 -12.61 17.91
C ILE A 156 35.57 -12.85 17.53
N ASP A 157 36.33 -13.54 18.41
CA ASP A 157 37.73 -13.85 18.16
C ASP A 157 37.89 -14.74 16.92
N LYS A 158 37.06 -15.79 16.80
CA LYS A 158 37.06 -16.66 15.61
C LYS A 158 36.68 -15.91 14.33
N VAL A 159 35.73 -14.97 14.41
CA VAL A 159 35.37 -14.12 13.27
C VAL A 159 36.55 -13.24 12.88
N HIS A 160 37.25 -12.64 13.86
CA HIS A 160 38.45 -11.84 13.60
C HIS A 160 39.56 -12.68 12.97
N ASP A 161 39.80 -13.90 13.44
CA ASP A 161 40.80 -14.80 12.85
C ASP A 161 40.46 -15.14 11.40
N VAL A 162 39.20 -15.52 11.12
CA VAL A 162 38.76 -15.87 9.77
C VAL A 162 38.77 -14.66 8.84
N VAL A 163 38.30 -13.50 9.29
CA VAL A 163 38.32 -12.26 8.50
C VAL A 163 39.76 -11.78 8.29
N GLY A 164 40.63 -11.97 9.28
CA GLY A 164 42.07 -11.69 9.20
C GLY A 164 42.72 -12.41 8.03
N LEU A 165 42.36 -13.68 7.79
CA LEU A 165 42.84 -14.44 6.63
C LEU A 165 42.43 -13.85 5.26
N TYR A 166 41.38 -13.03 5.21
CA TYR A 166 40.96 -12.33 3.99
C TYR A 166 41.57 -10.93 3.86
N LEU A 167 41.83 -10.25 4.98
CA LEU A 167 42.37 -8.90 5.00
C LEU A 167 43.90 -8.89 4.84
N ASP A 168 44.59 -9.85 5.44
CA ASP A 168 46.05 -10.05 5.34
C ASP A 168 46.34 -11.54 5.08
N PRO A 169 46.10 -12.01 3.83
CA PRO A 169 46.23 -13.42 3.51
C PRO A 169 47.70 -13.85 3.60
N PRO A 170 48.01 -14.95 4.32
CA PRO A 170 49.39 -15.44 4.39
C PRO A 170 49.89 -15.90 3.02
N GLU A 171 51.18 -15.66 2.75
CA GLU A 171 51.80 -16.10 1.49
C GLU A 171 51.60 -17.61 1.29
N ARG A 172 51.11 -17.98 0.09
CA ARG A 172 50.89 -19.38 -0.34
C ARG A 172 49.83 -20.14 0.47
N ALA A 173 48.86 -19.45 1.07
CA ALA A 173 47.73 -20.08 1.75
C ALA A 173 46.65 -20.57 0.78
N LEU A 174 46.05 -21.73 1.09
CA LEU A 174 44.87 -22.27 0.41
C LEU A 174 43.73 -22.36 1.42
N VAL A 175 42.57 -21.78 1.08
CA VAL A 175 41.37 -21.87 1.91
C VAL A 175 40.40 -22.87 1.29
N PHE A 176 40.09 -23.93 2.02
CA PHE A 176 39.08 -24.91 1.62
C PHE A 176 37.78 -24.65 2.38
N CYS A 177 36.70 -24.40 1.64
CA CYS A 177 35.35 -24.34 2.18
C CYS A 177 34.60 -25.62 1.78
N VAL A 178 34.25 -26.43 2.77
CA VAL A 178 33.44 -27.63 2.58
C VAL A 178 32.11 -27.39 3.28
N ASP A 179 31.02 -27.54 2.54
CA ASP A 179 29.66 -27.50 3.08
C ASP A 179 28.89 -28.72 2.59
N GLU A 180 28.07 -29.29 3.46
CA GLU A 180 27.23 -30.43 3.13
C GLU A 180 25.83 -29.94 2.77
N LYS A 181 25.42 -30.16 1.51
CA LYS A 181 24.10 -29.76 1.01
C LYS A 181 23.22 -30.98 0.75
N SER A 182 22.44 -31.39 1.74
CA SER A 182 21.46 -32.47 1.55
C SER A 182 20.23 -31.98 0.75
N GLN A 183 19.80 -32.73 -0.27
CA GLN A 183 18.65 -32.39 -1.12
C GLN A 183 17.29 -32.47 -0.40
N ILE A 184 17.13 -33.32 0.61
CA ILE A 184 15.90 -33.46 1.41
C ILE A 184 16.29 -33.63 2.86
N GLN A 185 15.80 -32.74 3.71
CA GLN A 185 16.26 -32.64 5.09
C GLN A 185 15.06 -32.51 6.03
N ALA A 186 14.87 -33.50 6.92
CA ALA A 186 13.94 -33.39 8.04
C ALA A 186 14.57 -32.43 9.07
N LEU A 187 14.29 -31.15 8.89
CA LEU A 187 14.85 -30.07 9.70
C LEU A 187 13.94 -29.75 10.87
N ASP A 188 14.46 -29.89 12.08
CA ASP A 188 13.92 -29.17 13.23
C ASP A 188 14.71 -27.87 13.45
N ARG A 189 14.06 -26.83 13.96
CA ARG A 189 14.73 -25.53 14.17
C ARG A 189 15.50 -25.56 15.48
N SER A 190 16.73 -25.06 15.45
CA SER A 190 17.60 -24.98 16.63
C SER A 190 17.05 -24.07 17.74
N GLN A 191 16.19 -23.11 17.38
CA GLN A 191 15.43 -22.29 18.32
C GLN A 191 13.97 -22.17 17.88
N PRO A 192 13.05 -21.85 18.81
CA PRO A 192 11.65 -21.61 18.48
C PRO A 192 11.48 -20.55 17.38
N VAL A 193 10.54 -20.79 16.48
CA VAL A 193 10.15 -19.80 15.46
C VAL A 193 9.53 -18.59 16.13
N LEU A 194 10.07 -17.40 15.86
CA LEU A 194 9.46 -16.16 16.30
C LEU A 194 8.27 -15.85 15.36
N PRO A 195 7.04 -15.77 15.88
CA PRO A 195 5.86 -15.62 15.06
C PRO A 195 5.85 -14.26 14.34
N MET A 196 5.08 -14.20 13.26
CA MET A 196 4.83 -12.95 12.55
C MET A 196 4.08 -11.97 13.45
N MET A 197 4.38 -10.68 13.32
CA MET A 197 3.62 -9.59 13.92
C MET A 197 3.31 -8.54 12.84
N PRO A 198 2.31 -7.65 13.02
CA PRO A 198 2.09 -6.53 12.11
C PRO A 198 3.38 -5.73 11.84
N GLY A 199 3.79 -5.66 10.57
CA GLY A 199 5.02 -4.98 10.14
C GLY A 199 6.33 -5.74 10.37
N VAL A 200 6.31 -6.90 11.04
CA VAL A 200 7.49 -7.72 11.32
C VAL A 200 7.28 -9.12 10.74
N PRO A 201 8.03 -9.51 9.69
CA PRO A 201 7.97 -10.87 9.15
C PRO A 201 8.29 -11.93 10.20
N GLN A 202 7.86 -13.16 9.96
CA GLN A 202 8.26 -14.30 10.77
C GLN A 202 9.80 -14.44 10.76
N ARG A 203 10.39 -14.79 11.90
CA ARG A 203 11.84 -15.04 11.99
C ARG A 203 12.12 -16.47 12.38
N ILE A 204 13.02 -17.11 11.62
CA ILE A 204 13.45 -18.48 11.87
C ILE A 204 14.97 -18.53 11.97
N THR A 205 15.48 -19.50 12.73
CA THR A 205 16.92 -19.79 12.68
C THR A 205 17.27 -20.43 11.35
N HIS A 206 18.38 -19.99 10.78
CA HIS A 206 19.01 -20.70 9.67
C HIS A 206 19.48 -22.09 10.11
N ASP A 207 20.04 -22.18 11.32
CA ASP A 207 20.58 -23.43 11.85
C ASP A 207 19.45 -24.38 12.25
N TYR A 208 19.66 -25.66 11.96
CA TYR A 208 18.72 -26.74 12.15
C TYR A 208 19.36 -27.88 12.94
N VAL A 209 18.53 -28.64 13.65
CA VAL A 209 18.93 -29.90 14.28
C VAL A 209 18.68 -31.01 13.27
N ARG A 210 19.71 -31.81 13.00
CA ARG A 210 19.60 -32.99 12.13
C ARG A 210 18.95 -34.12 12.91
N ALA A 211 17.76 -34.54 12.49
CA ALA A 211 17.12 -35.74 13.00
C ALA A 211 17.44 -37.00 12.16
N GLY A 212 18.59 -37.03 11.48
CA GLY A 212 19.12 -38.20 10.78
C GLY A 212 18.17 -38.82 9.76
N THR A 213 17.97 -38.18 8.61
CA THR A 213 17.45 -38.85 7.41
C THR A 213 18.62 -39.15 6.48
N THR A 214 18.96 -40.44 6.32
CA THR A 214 19.98 -40.91 5.38
C THR A 214 19.46 -40.73 3.94
N GLY A 215 19.92 -39.70 3.25
CA GLY A 215 19.73 -39.57 1.81
C GLY A 215 20.76 -40.43 1.08
N LEU A 216 20.32 -41.29 0.15
CA LEU A 216 21.19 -42.02 -0.77
C LEU A 216 21.42 -41.15 -2.02
N ASP A 217 22.49 -40.35 -2.07
CA ASP A 217 22.99 -39.80 -3.34
C ASP A 217 24.48 -39.39 -3.24
N PRO A 218 25.35 -39.59 -4.26
CA PRO A 218 26.82 -39.47 -4.13
C PRO A 218 27.43 -38.16 -4.67
N GLU A 219 26.68 -37.10 -4.96
CA GLU A 219 27.26 -35.87 -5.51
C GLU A 219 27.76 -34.88 -4.45
N SER A 220 29.03 -35.01 -4.07
CA SER A 220 29.76 -33.99 -3.29
C SER A 220 30.46 -33.00 -4.23
N TRP A 221 29.92 -31.79 -4.35
CA TRP A 221 30.51 -30.71 -5.14
C TRP A 221 31.60 -29.98 -4.32
N THR A 222 32.87 -30.23 -4.65
CA THR A 222 33.99 -29.46 -4.10
C THR A 222 34.22 -28.22 -4.96
N ARG A 223 33.98 -27.02 -4.44
CA ARG A 223 34.31 -25.76 -5.16
C ARG A 223 35.60 -25.17 -4.58
N VAL A 224 36.70 -25.30 -5.30
CA VAL A 224 37.96 -24.59 -4.98
C VAL A 224 37.79 -23.12 -5.39
N MET A 225 37.81 -22.21 -4.42
CA MET A 225 37.79 -20.77 -4.68
C MET A 225 39.23 -20.22 -4.62
N ARG A 226 39.70 -19.74 -5.78
CA ARG A 226 40.89 -18.89 -6.06
C ARG A 226 42.16 -19.09 -5.21
N LEU A 227 43.24 -19.44 -5.91
CA LEU A 227 44.60 -19.05 -5.54
C LEU A 227 44.70 -17.51 -5.56
N VAL A 228 45.15 -16.91 -4.46
CA VAL A 228 45.67 -15.53 -4.46
C VAL A 228 47.13 -15.65 -4.93
N PRO A 229 47.50 -15.15 -6.13
CA PRO A 229 48.90 -15.13 -6.53
C PRO A 229 49.66 -14.07 -5.74
N ALA A 230 50.96 -14.34 -5.56
CA ALA A 230 51.93 -13.46 -4.89
C ALA A 230 52.00 -12.05 -5.50
#